data_AF-A0A375Z537-F1
#
_entry.id   AF-A0A375Z537-F1
#
_cell.length_a   1.000
_cell.length_b   1.000
_cell.length_c   1.000
_cell.angle_alpha   90.00
_cell.angle_beta   90.00
_cell.angle_gamma   90.00
#
_symmetry.space_group_name_H-M   'P 1'
#
loop_
_entity.id
_entity.type
_entity.pdbx_description
1 polymer ?
#
loop_
_entity_poly.entity_id
_entity_poly.type
_entity_poly.pdbx_seq_one_letter_code
_entity_poly.pdbx_strand_id
1 'polypeptide(L)'
;MNGYFAGAISGVVGGLSIAALGMAYGGATGRGLWALPNSIGGLILGPSRGGAKSFGVPTLVGAALHIVFSALFGVIIVVLAQGVTHAYVATGVVAGVALWLINYVGIGAIHAASREVAKLNPVPIALGLHILFGSITSVIAVLILRS
;
A
#
# COMPACT_ATOMS: atom_id res chain seq x y z
N MET A 1 -23.82 1.90 7.03
CA MET A 1 -22.79 0.86 7.34
C MET A 1 -21.72 1.41 8.29
N ASN A 2 -21.06 0.53 9.06
CA ASN A 2 -19.97 0.91 9.97
C ASN A 2 -18.72 1.37 9.20
N GLY A 3 -18.21 2.57 9.48
CA GLY A 3 -17.02 3.15 8.85
C GLY A 3 -15.76 2.28 8.95
N TYR A 4 -15.61 1.52 10.04
CA TYR A 4 -14.51 0.57 10.21
C TYR A 4 -14.56 -0.56 9.16
N PHE A 5 -15.74 -1.14 8.94
CA PHE A 5 -15.91 -2.20 7.96
C PHE A 5 -15.70 -1.69 6.53
N ALA A 6 -16.33 -0.55 6.20
CA ALA A 6 -16.15 0.08 4.90
C ALA A 6 -14.69 0.45 4.63
N GLY A 7 -13.99 0.99 5.64
CA GLY A 7 -12.57 1.30 5.58
C GLY A 7 -11.68 0.08 5.39
N ALA A 8 -11.92 -1.00 6.12
CA ALA A 8 -11.13 -2.23 5.99
C ALA A 8 -11.26 -2.83 4.58
N ILE A 9 -12.49 -3.01 4.08
CA ILE A 9 -12.75 -3.59 2.76
C ILE A 9 -12.18 -2.70 1.65
N SER A 10 -12.49 -1.40 1.68
CA SER A 10 -12.00 -0.46 0.66
C SER A 10 -10.48 -0.29 0.71
N GLY A 11 -9.87 -0.37 1.90
CA GLY A 11 -8.44 -0.42 2.10
C GLY A 11 -7.83 -1.63 1.39
N VAL A 12 -8.33 -2.84 1.66
CA VAL A 12 -7.86 -4.07 0.99
C VAL A 12 -8.02 -3.97 -0.53
N VAL A 13 -9.16 -3.50 -1.04
CA VAL A 13 -9.38 -3.32 -2.48
C VAL A 13 -8.34 -2.38 -3.09
N GLY A 14 -8.16 -1.19 -2.50
CA GLY A 14 -7.14 -0.24 -2.95
C GLY A 14 -5.73 -0.82 -2.90
N GLY A 15 -5.40 -1.51 -1.81
CA GLY A 15 -4.12 -2.17 -1.59
C GLY A 15 -3.81 -3.24 -2.63
N LEU A 16 -4.77 -4.12 -2.92
CA LEU A 16 -4.60 -5.16 -3.93
C LEU A 16 -4.50 -4.59 -5.35
N SER A 17 -5.26 -3.53 -5.67
CA SER A 17 -5.15 -2.84 -6.96
C SER A 17 -3.74 -2.32 -7.20
N ILE A 18 -3.16 -1.61 -6.21
CA ILE A 18 -1.80 -1.06 -6.37
C ILE A 18 -0.72 -2.13 -6.30
N ALA A 19 -0.94 -3.22 -5.56
CA ALA A 19 -0.04 -4.36 -5.55
C ALA A 19 0.03 -5.03 -6.92
N ALA A 20 -1.11 -5.27 -7.56
CA ALA A 20 -1.17 -5.83 -8.90
C ALA A 20 -0.44 -4.94 -9.92
N LEU A 21 -0.66 -3.62 -9.87
CA LEU A 21 0.05 -2.66 -10.74
C LEU A 21 1.55 -2.63 -10.47
N GLY A 22 1.96 -2.61 -9.20
CA GLY A 22 3.38 -2.64 -8.82
C GLY A 22 4.09 -3.93 -9.26
N MET A 23 3.42 -5.08 -9.14
CA MET A 23 3.92 -6.36 -9.63
C MET A 23 4.03 -6.37 -11.16
N ALA A 24 2.99 -5.92 -11.87
CA ALA A 24 3.00 -5.82 -13.34
C ALA A 24 4.13 -4.92 -13.83
N TYR A 25 4.32 -3.76 -13.20
CA TYR A 25 5.44 -2.86 -13.48
C TYR A 25 6.80 -3.52 -13.22
N GLY A 26 6.95 -4.23 -12.10
CA GLY A 26 8.17 -4.99 -11.77
C GLY A 26 8.48 -6.09 -12.80
N GLY A 27 7.46 -6.79 -13.28
CA GLY A 27 7.57 -7.77 -14.36
C GLY A 27 8.00 -7.14 -15.69
N ALA A 28 7.31 -6.07 -16.10
CA ALA A 28 7.57 -5.37 -17.37
C ALA A 28 8.95 -4.69 -17.42
N THR A 29 9.54 -4.36 -16.27
CA THR A 29 10.85 -3.68 -16.17
C THR A 29 12.02 -4.63 -15.84
N GLY A 30 11.80 -5.94 -15.84
CA GLY A 30 12.85 -6.94 -15.57
C GLY A 30 13.29 -7.03 -14.10
N ARG A 31 12.64 -6.28 -13.19
CA ARG A 31 12.88 -6.36 -11.74
C ARG A 31 12.36 -7.65 -11.12
N GLY A 32 11.34 -8.24 -11.76
CA GLY A 32 10.71 -9.50 -11.37
C GLY A 32 9.31 -9.26 -10.81
N LEU A 33 8.37 -10.12 -11.20
CA LEU A 33 6.95 -10.02 -10.80
C LEU A 33 6.79 -10.05 -9.28
N TRP A 34 7.58 -10.87 -8.59
CA TRP A 34 7.49 -11.09 -7.14
C TRP A 34 8.43 -10.21 -6.31
N ALA A 35 9.24 -9.37 -6.95
CA ALA A 35 10.25 -8.57 -6.25
C ALA A 35 9.63 -7.63 -5.21
N LEU A 36 8.50 -6.99 -5.55
CA LEU A 36 7.79 -6.10 -4.63
C LEU A 36 7.25 -6.83 -3.39
N PRO A 37 6.39 -7.87 -3.52
CA PRO A 37 5.91 -8.60 -2.35
C PRO A 37 7.04 -9.27 -1.56
N ASN A 38 8.09 -9.79 -2.21
CA ASN A 38 9.25 -10.35 -1.50
C ASN A 38 9.96 -9.30 -0.65
N SER A 39 10.19 -8.12 -1.19
CA SER A 39 10.85 -7.02 -0.46
C SER A 39 10.03 -6.57 0.75
N ILE A 40 8.69 -6.50 0.61
CA ILE A 40 7.79 -6.25 1.75
C ILE A 40 7.90 -7.37 2.79
N GLY A 41 7.96 -8.64 2.36
CA GLY A 41 8.21 -9.76 3.28
C GLY A 41 9.56 -9.68 3.99
N GLY A 42 10.56 -9.08 3.35
CA GLY A 42 11.88 -8.78 3.91
C GLY A 42 11.85 -7.82 5.10
N LEU A 43 10.77 -7.06 5.30
CA LEU A 43 10.58 -6.24 6.50
C LEU A 43 10.51 -7.09 7.78
N ILE A 44 10.00 -8.32 7.67
CA ILE A 44 9.87 -9.26 8.80
C ILE A 44 10.94 -10.35 8.74
N LEU A 45 11.20 -10.89 7.54
CA LEU A 45 12.10 -12.03 7.35
C LEU A 45 13.58 -11.63 7.18
N GLY A 46 13.87 -10.33 7.12
CA GLY A 46 15.19 -9.77 6.92
C GLY A 46 15.54 -9.52 5.44
N PRO A 47 16.49 -8.60 5.17
CA PRO A 47 16.83 -8.16 3.81
C PRO A 47 17.27 -9.28 2.87
N SER A 48 18.00 -10.27 3.39
CA SER A 48 18.52 -11.41 2.62
C SER A 48 17.41 -12.23 1.96
N ARG A 49 16.22 -12.29 2.58
CA ARG A 49 15.05 -12.99 2.02
C ARG A 49 14.19 -12.09 1.13
N GLY A 50 14.32 -10.77 1.26
CA GLY A 50 13.55 -9.80 0.47
C GLY A 50 14.03 -9.61 -0.97
N GLY A 51 15.27 -10.00 -1.28
CA GLY A 51 15.86 -9.86 -2.62
C GLY A 51 15.48 -10.96 -3.63
N ALA A 52 14.71 -11.97 -3.24
CA ALA A 52 14.31 -13.05 -4.13
C ALA A 52 13.42 -12.53 -5.28
N LYS A 53 13.58 -13.08 -6.48
CA LYS A 53 12.72 -12.76 -7.65
C LYS A 53 11.63 -13.80 -7.91
N SER A 54 11.76 -14.98 -7.31
CA SER A 54 10.80 -16.08 -7.41
C SER A 54 9.72 -15.98 -6.32
N PHE A 55 8.60 -16.65 -6.57
CA PHE A 55 7.56 -16.84 -5.57
C PHE A 55 8.07 -17.72 -4.41
N GLY A 56 7.71 -17.40 -3.17
CA GLY A 56 8.05 -18.20 -2.00
C GLY A 56 7.49 -17.65 -0.68
N VAL A 57 8.04 -18.12 0.45
CA VAL A 57 7.64 -17.65 1.79
C VAL A 57 7.70 -16.12 1.94
N PRO A 58 8.73 -15.40 1.45
CA PRO A 58 8.74 -13.94 1.51
C PRO A 58 7.57 -13.30 0.76
N THR A 59 7.11 -13.90 -0.34
CA THR A 59 5.96 -13.41 -1.10
C THR A 59 4.69 -13.48 -0.27
N LEU A 60 4.46 -14.62 0.39
CA LEU A 60 3.28 -14.84 1.23
C LEU A 60 3.26 -13.88 2.43
N VAL A 61 4.40 -13.74 3.10
CA VAL A 61 4.54 -12.81 4.23
C VAL A 61 4.31 -11.37 3.77
N GLY A 62 4.92 -10.96 2.65
CA GLY A 62 4.74 -9.62 2.12
C GLY A 62 3.32 -9.32 1.68
N ALA A 63 2.65 -10.27 1.03
CA ALA A 63 1.24 -10.14 0.65
C ALA A 63 0.34 -10.02 1.88
N ALA A 64 0.56 -10.85 2.91
CA ALA A 64 -0.20 -10.76 4.15
C ALA A 64 0.00 -9.41 4.85
N LEU A 65 1.25 -8.94 4.97
CA LEU A 65 1.55 -7.62 5.53
C LEU A 65 0.88 -6.50 4.75
N HIS A 66 0.95 -6.56 3.41
CA HIS A 66 0.34 -5.55 2.56
C HIS A 66 -1.18 -5.50 2.74
N ILE A 67 -1.85 -6.66 2.82
CA ILE A 67 -3.29 -6.73 3.09
C ILE A 67 -3.63 -6.13 4.46
N VAL A 68 -2.90 -6.51 5.50
CA VAL A 68 -3.11 -6.01 6.87
C VAL A 68 -2.96 -4.49 6.93
N PHE A 69 -1.84 -3.97 6.42
CA PHE A 69 -1.62 -2.52 6.40
C PHE A 69 -2.64 -1.78 5.54
N SER A 70 -3.01 -2.34 4.39
CA SER A 70 -4.03 -1.75 3.51
C SER A 70 -5.38 -1.63 4.22
N ALA A 71 -5.80 -2.67 4.96
CA ALA A 71 -7.02 -2.64 5.76
C ALA A 71 -6.93 -1.59 6.87
N LEU A 72 -5.83 -1.55 7.63
CA LEU A 72 -5.62 -0.59 8.71
C LEU A 72 -5.63 0.85 8.22
N PHE A 73 -4.89 1.15 7.15
CA PHE A 73 -4.86 2.50 6.59
C PHE A 73 -6.19 2.88 5.93
N GLY A 74 -6.91 1.93 5.32
CA GLY A 74 -8.26 2.19 4.83
C GLY A 74 -9.24 2.55 5.94
N VAL A 75 -9.18 1.87 7.08
CA VAL A 75 -9.93 2.25 8.29
C VAL A 75 -9.60 3.68 8.71
N ILE A 76 -8.31 4.02 8.82
CA ILE A 76 -7.86 5.36 9.23
C ILE A 76 -8.40 6.42 8.27
N ILE A 77 -8.26 6.22 6.95
CA ILE A 77 -8.75 7.14 5.92
C ILE A 77 -10.25 7.38 6.07
N VAL A 78 -11.05 6.31 6.19
CA VAL A 78 -12.51 6.42 6.25
C VAL A 78 -12.97 7.05 7.55
N VAL A 79 -12.37 6.71 8.69
CA VAL A 79 -12.70 7.31 9.99
C VAL A 79 -12.35 8.80 10.01
N LEU A 80 -11.20 9.19 9.46
CA LEU A 80 -10.83 10.61 9.31
C LEU A 80 -11.76 11.34 8.34
N ALA A 81 -12.17 10.69 7.26
CA ALA A 81 -13.12 11.24 6.33
C ALA A 81 -14.48 11.49 6.99
N GLN A 82 -14.96 10.55 7.80
CA GLN A 82 -16.25 10.66 8.50
C GLN A 82 -16.23 11.65 9.66
N GLY A 83 -15.19 11.59 10.49
CA GLY A 83 -15.16 12.34 11.75
C GLY A 83 -14.63 13.76 11.63
N VAL A 84 -13.87 14.07 10.57
CA VAL A 84 -13.13 15.34 10.50
C VAL A 84 -13.44 16.09 9.21
N THR A 85 -13.10 15.52 8.06
CA THR A 85 -13.02 16.29 6.81
C THR A 85 -14.31 16.28 5.99
N HIS A 86 -15.11 15.22 6.07
CA HIS A 86 -16.28 14.95 5.23
C HIS A 86 -15.99 14.86 3.72
N ALA A 87 -14.73 15.04 3.30
CA ALA A 87 -14.25 15.05 1.93
C ALA A 87 -13.45 13.78 1.60
N TYR A 88 -14.13 12.64 1.48
CA TYR A 88 -13.52 11.31 1.35
C TYR A 88 -12.37 11.23 0.34
N VAL A 89 -12.60 11.64 -0.91
CA VAL A 89 -11.58 11.53 -1.97
C VAL A 89 -10.35 12.39 -1.67
N ALA A 90 -10.56 13.64 -1.25
CA ALA A 90 -9.46 14.53 -0.89
C ALA A 90 -8.65 13.98 0.28
N THR A 91 -9.33 13.46 1.31
CA THR A 91 -8.72 12.81 2.47
C THR A 91 -7.93 11.58 2.08
N GLY A 92 -8.46 10.74 1.18
CA GLY A 92 -7.74 9.62 0.61
C GLY A 92 -6.46 10.03 -0.11
N VAL A 93 -6.53 11.03 -0.99
CA VAL A 93 -5.36 11.53 -1.72
C VAL A 93 -4.30 12.06 -0.76
N VAL A 94 -4.68 12.93 0.19
CA VAL A 94 -3.76 13.49 1.19
C VAL A 94 -3.15 12.40 2.05
N ALA A 95 -3.95 11.43 2.51
CA ALA A 95 -3.46 10.29 3.28
C ALA A 95 -2.52 9.40 2.45
N GLY A 96 -2.80 9.19 1.16
CA GLY A 96 -1.92 8.49 0.24
C GLY A 96 -0.56 9.18 0.12
N VAL A 97 -0.54 10.50 -0.07
CA VAL A 97 0.70 11.28 -0.07
C VAL A 97 1.43 11.18 1.26
N ALA A 98 0.71 11.27 2.39
CA ALA A 98 1.29 11.13 3.73
C ALA A 98 1.91 9.74 3.95
N LEU A 99 1.24 8.66 3.51
CA LEU A 99 1.77 7.30 3.58
C LEU A 99 3.01 7.14 2.71
N TRP A 100 3.03 7.73 1.51
CA TRP A 100 4.22 7.76 0.68
C TRP A 100 5.38 8.49 1.37
N LEU A 101 5.15 9.66 1.98
CA LEU A 101 6.17 10.38 2.74
C LEU A 101 6.71 9.54 3.90
N ILE A 102 5.82 8.90 4.67
CA ILE A 102 6.21 8.04 5.78
C ILE A 102 7.05 6.86 5.28
N ASN A 103 6.61 6.17 4.23
CA ASN A 103 7.29 4.97 3.73
C ASN A 103 8.62 5.30 3.03
N TYR A 104 8.63 6.33 2.19
CA TYR A 104 9.74 6.65 1.31
C TYR A 104 10.77 7.57 1.97
N VAL A 105 10.31 8.64 2.64
CA VAL A 105 11.17 9.67 3.24
C VAL A 105 11.43 9.39 4.73
N GLY A 106 10.44 8.86 5.45
CA GLY A 106 10.56 8.52 6.87
C GLY A 106 11.29 7.19 7.09
N ILE A 107 10.53 6.10 7.10
CA ILE A 107 11.00 4.76 7.47
C ILE A 107 12.07 4.26 6.49
N GLY A 108 11.93 4.54 5.19
CA GLY A 108 12.93 4.20 4.17
C GLY A 108 14.30 4.85 4.39
N ALA A 109 14.37 6.00 5.06
CA ALA A 109 15.63 6.65 5.38
C ALA A 109 16.38 5.98 6.54
N ILE A 110 15.66 5.37 7.49
CA ILE A 110 16.22 4.88 8.76
C ILE A 110 16.26 3.36 8.90
N HIS A 111 15.44 2.62 8.17
CA HIS A 111 15.35 1.15 8.27
C HIS A 111 15.82 0.46 6.98
N ALA A 112 16.84 -0.41 7.10
CA ALA A 112 17.51 -1.01 5.94
C ALA A 112 16.57 -1.79 5.01
N ALA A 113 15.71 -2.66 5.55
CA ALA A 113 14.76 -3.41 4.73
C ALA A 113 13.74 -2.48 4.04
N SER A 114 13.28 -1.43 4.73
CA SER A 114 12.34 -0.45 4.16
C SER A 114 13.00 0.41 3.08
N ARG A 115 14.29 0.69 3.21
CA ARG A 115 15.08 1.36 2.18
C ARG A 115 15.12 0.54 0.90
N GLU A 116 15.29 -0.77 1.00
CA GLU A 116 15.28 -1.65 -0.18
C GLU A 116 13.89 -1.71 -0.84
N VAL A 117 12.80 -1.70 -0.07
CA VAL A 117 11.43 -1.55 -0.61
C VAL A 117 11.27 -0.23 -1.36
N ALA A 118 11.71 0.89 -0.77
CA ALA A 118 11.58 2.22 -1.36
C ALA A 118 12.35 2.36 -2.69
N LYS A 119 13.49 1.68 -2.84
CA LYS A 119 14.29 1.71 -4.07
C LYS A 119 13.68 0.96 -5.25
N LEU A 120 12.69 0.08 -5.02
CA LEU A 120 12.12 -0.75 -6.09
C LEU A 120 11.38 0.06 -7.16
N ASN A 121 10.76 1.16 -6.74
CA ASN A 121 10.01 2.04 -7.63
C ASN A 121 10.66 3.41 -7.70
N PRO A 122 10.79 4.00 -8.89
CA PRO A 122 11.12 5.42 -9.03
C PRO A 122 10.15 6.29 -8.22
N VAL A 123 10.65 7.40 -7.67
CA VAL A 123 9.86 8.33 -6.83
C VAL A 123 8.48 8.64 -7.42
N PRO A 124 8.32 9.03 -8.70
CA PRO A 124 7.01 9.37 -9.25
C PRO A 124 6.04 8.19 -9.28
N ILE A 125 6.55 6.98 -9.51
CA ILE A 125 5.73 5.76 -9.54
C ILE A 125 5.30 5.38 -8.13
N ALA A 126 6.22 5.44 -7.16
CA ALA A 126 5.90 5.17 -5.77
C ALA A 126 4.83 6.15 -5.24
N LEU A 127 4.98 7.44 -5.53
CA LEU A 127 3.99 8.47 -5.18
C LEU A 127 2.64 8.21 -5.86
N GLY A 128 2.66 7.96 -7.18
CA GLY A 128 1.45 7.67 -7.96
C GLY A 128 0.67 6.48 -7.43
N LEU A 129 1.35 5.38 -7.06
CA LEU A 129 0.71 4.21 -6.46
C LEU A 129 0.04 4.53 -5.13
N HIS A 130 0.64 5.35 -4.26
CA HIS A 130 0.02 5.69 -2.98
C HIS A 130 -1.15 6.67 -3.12
N ILE A 131 -1.08 7.63 -4.06
CA ILE A 131 -2.22 8.48 -4.41
C ILE A 131 -3.37 7.63 -4.96
N LEU A 132 -3.05 6.65 -5.82
CA LEU A 132 -4.04 5.74 -6.39
C LEU A 132 -4.69 4.86 -5.30
N PHE A 133 -3.90 4.36 -4.35
CA PHE A 133 -4.40 3.64 -3.17
C PHE A 133 -5.44 4.48 -2.43
N GLY A 134 -5.06 5.69 -2.00
CA GLY A 134 -5.96 6.57 -1.26
C GLY A 134 -7.24 6.93 -2.02
N SER A 135 -7.11 7.17 -3.33
CA SER A 135 -8.24 7.44 -4.24
C SER A 135 -9.20 6.25 -4.34
N ILE A 136 -8.70 5.06 -4.66
CA ILE A 136 -9.52 3.85 -4.79
C ILE A 136 -10.20 3.52 -3.47
N THR A 137 -9.44 3.51 -2.37
CA THR A 137 -9.98 3.26 -1.03
C THR A 137 -11.12 4.22 -0.71
N SER A 138 -10.96 5.52 -0.99
CA SER A 138 -12.02 6.50 -0.69
C SER A 138 -13.25 6.35 -1.57
N VAL A 139 -13.07 6.08 -2.87
CA VAL A 139 -14.18 5.85 -3.80
C VAL A 139 -14.97 4.60 -3.40
N ILE A 140 -14.30 3.48 -3.16
CA ILE A 140 -14.94 2.23 -2.75
C ILE A 140 -15.63 2.39 -1.40
N ALA A 141 -15.01 3.09 -0.44
CA ALA A 141 -15.65 3.38 0.84
C ALA A 141 -16.97 4.15 0.68
N VAL A 142 -16.99 5.17 -0.17
CA VAL A 142 -18.20 5.96 -0.44
C VAL A 142 -19.29 5.10 -1.07
N LEU A 143 -18.95 4.25 -2.04
CA LEU A 143 -19.91 3.34 -2.67
C LEU A 143 -20.52 2.37 -1.64
N ILE A 144 -19.68 1.80 -0.78
CA ILE A 144 -20.11 0.90 0.29
C ILE A 144 -21.02 1.62 1.29
N LEU A 145 -20.66 2.82 1.73
CA LEU A 145 -21.40 3.56 2.75
C LEU A 145 -22.77 4.08 2.26
N ARG A 146 -22.94 4.21 0.94
CA ARG A 146 -24.18 4.66 0.29
C ARG A 146 -25.10 3.51 -0.15
N SER A 147 -24.62 2.27 -0.07
CA SER A 147 -25.42 1.06 -0.31
C SER A 147 -26.19 0.68 0.95
#